data_AF-A0A0P7ZW69-F1
#
_entry.id   AF-A0A0P7ZW69-F1
#
_cell.length_a   1.000
_cell.length_b   1.000
_cell.length_c   1.000
_cell.angle_alpha   90.00
_cell.angle_beta   90.00
_cell.angle_gamma   90.00
#
_symmetry.space_group_name_H-M   'P 1'
#
loop_
_entity.id
_entity.type
_entity.pdbx_description
1 polymer ?
#
loop_
_entity_poly.entity_id
_entity_poly.type
_entity_poly.pdbx_seq_one_letter_code
_entity_poly.pdbx_strand_id
1 'polypeptide(L)'
;MAKWLSTTPAAAELGVTPKFLRENRLKLFEAGRHYRLKNPTAYRPSYVWQIEACVNLLNQATREAAAIEKGQLRAAAGRGSQLPLVPGVEPYEIS
;
A
#
# COMPACT_ATOMS: atom_id res chain seq x y z
N MET A 1 -1.44 -20.84 15.17
CA MET A 1 -1.10 -20.16 16.46
C MET A 1 -0.65 -18.76 16.12
N ALA A 2 -1.28 -17.72 16.67
CA ALA A 2 -0.94 -16.34 16.33
C ALA A 2 0.51 -16.02 16.76
N LYS A 3 1.42 -15.91 15.78
CA LYS A 3 2.85 -15.60 16.01
C LYS A 3 3.01 -14.08 16.20
N TRP A 4 3.32 -13.67 17.43
CA TRP A 4 3.62 -12.27 17.77
C TRP A 4 5.13 -12.07 17.82
N LEU A 5 5.67 -11.21 16.96
CA LEU A 5 7.11 -10.99 16.83
C LEU A 5 7.48 -9.52 16.98
N SER A 6 8.69 -9.26 17.49
CA SER A 6 9.28 -7.91 17.51
C SER A 6 9.47 -7.37 16.09
N THR A 7 9.61 -6.04 15.94
CA THR A 7 9.70 -5.38 14.62
C THR A 7 10.73 -5.98 13.67
N THR A 8 11.95 -6.30 14.13
CA THR A 8 13.01 -6.85 13.26
C THR A 8 12.69 -8.24 12.72
N PRO A 9 12.37 -9.26 13.55
CA PRO A 9 11.99 -10.58 13.04
C PRO A 9 10.66 -10.54 12.26
N ALA A 10 9.72 -9.67 12.64
CA ALA A 10 8.48 -9.51 11.89
C ALA A 10 8.73 -8.98 10.47
N ALA A 11 9.63 -8.00 10.33
CA ALA A 11 10.01 -7.45 9.04
C ALA A 11 10.64 -8.51 8.13
N ALA A 12 11.52 -9.36 8.67
CA ALA A 12 12.14 -10.45 7.93
C ALA A 12 11.11 -11.46 7.41
N GLU A 13 10.14 -11.87 8.24
CA GLU A 13 9.08 -12.81 7.86
C GLU A 13 8.09 -12.21 6.84
N LEU A 14 7.82 -10.91 6.94
CA LEU A 14 6.93 -10.19 6.02
C LEU A 14 7.64 -9.79 4.72
N GLY A 15 8.96 -9.99 4.61
CA GLY A 15 9.74 -9.54 3.45
C GLY A 15 9.83 -8.01 3.29
N VAL A 16 9.64 -7.26 4.38
CA VAL A 16 9.67 -5.78 4.38
C VAL A 16 10.79 -5.25 5.26
N THR A 17 11.09 -3.96 5.15
CA THR A 17 12.10 -3.32 6.01
C THR A 17 11.51 -2.96 7.38
N PRO A 18 12.28 -3.06 8.50
CA PRO A 18 11.82 -2.58 9.81
C PRO A 18 11.45 -1.08 9.85
N LYS A 19 11.99 -0.30 8.91
CA LYS A 19 11.64 1.12 8.72
C LYS A 19 10.22 1.26 8.16
N PHE A 20 9.88 0.47 7.15
CA PHE A 20 8.55 0.44 6.53
C PHE A 20 7.44 0.17 7.55
N LEU A 21 7.63 -0.82 8.44
CA LEU A 21 6.69 -1.10 9.51
C LEU A 21 6.49 0.08 10.46
N ARG A 22 7.57 0.80 10.81
CA ARG A 22 7.50 1.95 11.71
C ARG A 22 6.78 3.14 11.07
N GLU A 23 7.08 3.45 9.82
CA GLU A 23 6.51 4.58 9.10
C GLU A 23 5.03 4.37 8.76
N ASN A 24 4.65 3.12 8.44
CA ASN A 24 3.27 2.79 8.08
C ASN A 24 2.44 2.27 9.25
N ARG A 25 3.01 2.18 10.46
CA ARG A 25 2.33 1.67 11.67
C ARG A 25 0.98 2.34 11.92
N LEU A 26 0.90 3.66 11.75
CA LEU A 26 -0.32 4.43 12.01
C LEU A 26 -1.21 4.60 10.78
N LYS A 27 -0.71 4.24 9.60
CA LYS A 27 -1.40 4.46 8.31
C LYS A 27 -2.09 3.20 7.81
N LEU A 28 -1.37 2.09 7.85
CA LEU A 28 -1.82 0.81 7.29
C LEU A 28 -2.23 -0.20 8.36
N PHE A 29 -1.66 -0.09 9.57
CA PHE A 29 -1.82 -1.09 10.60
C PHE A 29 -2.69 -0.59 11.75
N GLU A 30 -3.45 -1.50 12.33
CA GLU A 30 -4.39 -1.23 13.41
C GLU A 30 -3.82 -1.71 14.75
N ALA A 31 -3.86 -0.85 15.76
CA ALA A 31 -3.41 -1.21 17.11
C ALA A 31 -4.32 -2.30 17.70
N GLY A 32 -3.75 -3.25 18.45
CA GLY A 32 -4.49 -4.36 19.05
C GLY A 32 -4.70 -5.54 18.11
N ARG A 33 -4.92 -5.30 16.82
CA ARG A 33 -5.10 -6.33 15.78
C ARG A 33 -3.81 -6.67 15.03
N HIS A 34 -3.09 -5.67 14.54
CA HIS A 34 -1.88 -5.89 13.74
C HIS A 34 -0.61 -5.69 14.55
N TYR A 35 -0.61 -4.74 15.49
CA TYR A 35 0.52 -4.49 16.38
C TYR A 35 0.07 -4.13 17.79
N ARG A 36 0.95 -4.34 18.78
CA ARG A 36 0.75 -3.95 20.17
C ARG A 36 2.04 -3.39 20.75
N LEU A 37 1.94 -2.50 21.74
CA LEU A 37 3.10 -2.14 22.55
C LEU A 37 3.49 -3.32 23.43
N LYS A 38 4.77 -3.68 23.42
CA LYS A 38 5.32 -4.67 24.34
C LYS A 38 5.54 -4.07 25.73
N ASN A 39 6.11 -2.87 25.78
CA ASN A 39 6.45 -2.16 27.02
C ASN A 39 5.93 -0.71 26.94
N PRO A 40 4.78 -0.40 27.55
CA PRO A 40 4.24 0.96 27.56
C PRO A 40 5.05 1.94 28.40
N THR A 41 5.77 1.45 29.40
CA THR A 41 6.53 2.28 30.38
C THR A 41 7.98 2.52 29.97
N ALA A 42 8.44 1.98 28.84
CA ALA A 42 9.84 2.10 28.42
C ALA A 42 10.11 3.44 27.72
N TYR A 43 11.26 4.05 28.01
CA TYR A 43 11.75 5.26 27.33
C TYR A 43 11.83 5.10 25.79
N ARG A 44 12.07 3.87 25.31
CA ARG A 44 11.98 3.50 23.90
C ARG A 44 10.83 2.52 23.70
N PRO A 45 9.71 2.93 23.08
CA PRO A 45 8.56 2.05 22.90
C PRO A 45 8.92 0.91 21.94
N SER A 46 8.75 -0.32 22.42
CA SER A 46 8.96 -1.54 21.63
C SER A 46 7.62 -2.10 21.20
N TYR A 47 7.53 -2.57 19.95
CA TYR A 47 6.30 -3.04 19.34
C TYR A 47 6.42 -4.51 18.97
N VAL A 48 5.33 -5.24 19.16
CA VAL A 48 5.14 -6.60 18.65
C VAL A 48 4.06 -6.59 17.57
N TRP A 49 4.24 -7.43 16.57
CA TRP A 49 3.46 -7.50 15.35
C TRP A 49 2.88 -8.91 15.22
N GLN A 50 1.60 -8.99 14.86
CA GLN A 50 0.96 -10.26 14.55
C GLN A 50 1.19 -10.59 13.07
N ILE A 51 1.99 -11.61 12.79
CA ILE A 51 2.44 -11.92 11.42
C ILE A 51 1.27 -12.27 10.51
N GLU A 52 0.41 -13.20 10.92
CA GLU A 52 -0.72 -13.66 10.10
C GLU A 52 -1.67 -12.50 9.71
N ALA A 53 -1.97 -11.60 10.65
CA ALA A 53 -2.82 -10.45 10.39
C ALA A 53 -2.15 -9.47 9.42
N CYS A 54 -0.84 -9.21 9.59
CA CYS A 54 -0.09 -8.34 8.68
C CYS A 54 0.01 -8.93 7.27
N VAL A 55 0.26 -10.24 7.14
CA VAL A 55 0.30 -10.94 5.85
C VAL A 55 -1.04 -10.83 5.14
N ASN A 56 -2.15 -11.09 5.85
CA ASN A 56 -3.48 -11.01 5.27
C ASN A 56 -3.80 -9.60 4.75
N LEU A 57 -3.44 -8.57 5.53
CA LEU A 57 -3.63 -7.18 5.14
C LEU A 57 -2.81 -6.82 3.89
N LEU A 58 -1.54 -7.20 3.84
CA LEU A 58 -0.67 -6.94 2.68
C LEU A 58 -1.14 -7.68 1.41
N ASN A 59 -1.60 -8.92 1.56
CA ASN A 59 -2.17 -9.68 0.46
C ASN A 59 -3.47 -9.05 -0.06
N GLN A 60 -4.32 -8.55 0.84
CA GLN A 60 -5.54 -7.85 0.46
C GLN A 60 -5.22 -6.55 -0.30
N ALA A 61 -4.32 -5.72 0.24
CA ALA A 61 -3.89 -4.48 -0.40
C ALA A 61 -3.30 -4.72 -1.80
N THR A 62 -2.48 -5.77 -1.96
CA THR A 62 -1.92 -6.15 -3.28
C THR A 62 -3.01 -6.58 -4.26
N ARG A 63 -4.03 -7.32 -3.80
CA ARG A 63 -5.17 -7.73 -4.65
C ARG A 63 -6.02 -6.54 -5.07
N GLU A 64 -6.25 -5.60 -4.16
CA GLU A 64 -7.00 -4.38 -4.44
C GLU A 64 -6.27 -3.48 -5.44
N ALA A 65 -4.95 -3.31 -5.28
CA ALA A 65 -4.12 -2.61 -6.25
C ALA A 65 -4.21 -3.24 -7.65
N ALA A 66 -4.05 -4.56 -7.74
CA ALA A 66 -4.15 -5.30 -9.00
C ALA A 66 -5.56 -5.21 -9.63
N ALA A 67 -6.62 -5.12 -8.81
CA ALA A 67 -7.98 -4.93 -9.28
C ALA A 67 -8.21 -3.52 -9.85
N ILE A 68 -7.62 -2.50 -9.22
CA ILE A 68 -7.68 -1.11 -9.71
C ILE A 68 -6.95 -0.99 -11.05
N GLU A 69 -5.76 -1.58 -11.20
CA GLU A 69 -5.03 -1.59 -12.48
C GLU A 69 -5.84 -2.25 -13.60
N LYS A 70 -6.48 -3.40 -13.31
CA LYS A 70 -7.38 -4.07 -14.27
C LYS A 70 -8.64 -3.27 -14.59
N GLY A 71 -9.19 -2.55 -13.61
CA GLY A 71 -10.33 -1.64 -13.80
C GLY A 71 -9.96 -0.42 -14.65
N GLN A 72 -8.78 0.16 -14.43
CA GLN A 72 -8.25 1.28 -15.22
C GLN A 72 -7.96 0.86 -16.67
N LEU A 73 -7.39 -0.33 -16.89
CA LEU A 73 -7.18 -0.89 -18.23
C LEU A 73 -8.50 -1.05 -19.00
N ARG A 74 -9.58 -1.47 -18.34
CA ARG A 74 -10.92 -1.55 -18.95
C ARG A 74 -11.51 -0.17 -19.26
N ALA A 75 -11.31 0.82 -18.40
CA ALA A 75 -11.77 2.19 -18.64
C ALA A 75 -11.01 2.89 -19.79
N ALA A 76 -9.73 2.59 -19.97
CA ALA A 76 -8.91 3.11 -21.06
C ALA A 76 -9.25 2.44 -22.42
N ALA A 77 -9.54 1.15 -22.44
CA ALA A 77 -9.91 0.41 -23.66
C ALA A 77 -11.30 0.80 -24.23
N GLY A 78 -12.15 1.47 -23.44
CA GLY A 78 -13.47 1.93 -23.86
C GLY A 78 -13.56 3.38 -24.33
N ARG A 79 -12.48 4.18 -24.22
CA ARG A 79 -12.46 5.56 -24.74
C ARG A 79 -11.71 5.60 -26.05
N GLY A 80 -12.43 5.29 -27.13
CA GLY A 80 -12.19 5.94 -28.41
C GLY A 80 -12.24 7.44 -28.17
N SER A 81 -11.07 8.03 -27.96
CA SER A 81 -10.94 9.45 -27.64
C SER A 81 -11.13 10.20 -28.94
N GLN A 82 -12.39 10.50 -29.28
CA GLN A 82 -12.69 11.57 -30.22
C GLN A 82 -12.20 12.85 -29.55
N LEU A 83 -11.01 13.29 -29.93
CA LEU A 83 -10.48 14.60 -29.57
C LEU A 83 -11.56 15.64 -29.97
N PRO A 84 -11.92 16.59 -29.09
CA PRO A 84 -12.75 17.70 -29.52
C PRO A 84 -11.99 18.41 -30.65
N LEU A 85 -12.57 18.43 -31.86
CA LEU A 85 -12.13 19.36 -32.90
C LEU A 85 -12.23 20.75 -32.29
N VAL A 86 -11.09 21.36 -31.99
CA VAL A 86 -11.01 22.76 -31.61
C VAL A 86 -11.20 23.55 -32.90
N PRO A 87 -12.32 24.27 -33.11
CA PRO A 87 -12.45 25.13 -34.29
C PRO A 87 -11.55 26.35 -34.06
N GLY A 88 -10.47 26.47 -34.83
CA GLY A 88 -9.70 27.72 -34.90
C GLY A 88 -8.19 27.63 -34.69
N VAL A 89 -7.55 26.46 -34.82
CA VAL A 89 -6.09 26.40 -34.93
C VAL A 89 -5.73 26.12 -36.38
N GLU A 90 -5.41 27.19 -37.11
CA GLU A 90 -4.77 27.07 -38.43
C GLU A 90 -3.38 26.41 -38.23
N PRO A 91 -3.06 25.34 -38.97
CA PRO A 91 -1.74 24.75 -38.92
C PRO A 91 -0.73 25.72 -39.54
N TYR A 92 0.26 26.15 -38.74
CA TYR A 92 1.41 26.86 -39.27
C TYR A 92 2.16 25.93 -40.24
N GLU A 93 2.16 26.28 -41.53
CA GLU A 93 3.06 25.67 -42.52
C GLU A 93 4.50 26.05 -42.16
N ILE A 94 5.32 25.04 -41.87
CA ILE A 94 6.77 25.21 -41.76
C ILE A 94 7.28 25.22 -43.21
N SER A 95 7.70 26.41 -43.68
CA SER A 95 8.44 26.56 -44.94
C SER A 95 9.84 25.99 -44.86
#